data_AF-A0A1V4R823-F1
#
_entry.id   AF-A0A1V4R823-F1
#
_cell.length_a   1.000
_cell.length_b   1.000
_cell.length_c   1.000
_cell.angle_alpha   90.00
_cell.angle_beta   90.00
_cell.angle_gamma   90.00
#
_symmetry.space_group_name_H-M   'P 1'
#
loop_
_entity.id
_entity.type
_entity.pdbx_description
1 polymer ?
#
loop_
_entity_poly.entity_id
_entity_poly.type
_entity_poly.pdbx_seq_one_letter_code
_entity_poly.pdbx_strand_id
1 'polypeptide(L)' 'MKKKEEKLKLLKDKRQKCIVYTRVMGYHRPVESFNIGKTGEHKQRLQFSE' A
#
# COMPACT_ATOMS: atom_id res chain seq x y z
N MET A 1 9.27 11.66 -25.07
CA MET A 1 9.10 10.79 -23.87
C MET A 1 7.63 10.43 -23.73
N LYS A 2 7.27 9.14 -23.56
CA LYS A 2 5.86 8.73 -23.37
C LYS A 2 5.31 9.23 -22.03
N LYS A 3 4.05 9.69 -21.99
CA LYS A 3 3.38 10.14 -20.76
C LYS A 3 3.22 8.96 -19.78
N LYS A 4 3.16 9.24 -18.47
CA LYS A 4 3.05 8.23 -17.40
C LYS A 4 1.87 7.28 -17.62
N GLU A 5 0.73 7.82 -18.06
CA GLU A 5 -0.49 7.06 -18.32
C GLU A 5 -0.36 6.10 -19.50
N GLU A 6 0.35 6.48 -20.57
CA GLU A 6 0.59 5.63 -21.73
C GLU A 6 1.46 4.42 -21.35
N LYS A 7 2.50 4.64 -20.53
CA LYS A 7 3.32 3.54 -19.98
C LYS A 7 2.49 2.62 -19.10
N LEU A 8 1.61 3.17 -18.28
CA LEU A 8 0.74 2.42 -17.39
C LEU A 8 -0.21 1.52 -18.20
N LYS A 9 -0.83 2.04 -19.26
CA LYS A 9 -1.69 1.25 -20.17
C LYS A 9 -0.93 0.12 -20.87
N LEU A 10 0.27 0.40 -21.40
CA LEU A 10 1.09 -0.59 -22.11
C LEU A 10 1.48 -1.81 -21.24
N LEU A 11 1.62 -1.62 -19.93
CA LEU A 11 2.05 -2.66 -18.99
C LEU A 11 0.90 -3.35 -18.25
N LYS A 12 -0.36 -3.10 -18.62
CA LYS A 12 -1.54 -3.60 -17.90
C LYS A 12 -1.52 -5.11 -17.70
N ASP A 13 -1.21 -5.88 -18.74
CA ASP A 13 -1.23 -7.35 -18.71
C ASP A 13 -0.05 -7.97 -17.95
N LYS A 14 1.00 -7.18 -17.69
CA LYS A 14 2.19 -7.61 -16.93
C LYS A 14 2.09 -7.30 -15.43
N ARG A 15 0.97 -6.73 -14.96
CA ARG A 15 0.84 -6.34 -13.55
C ARG A 15 0.53 -7.54 -12.68
N GLN A 16 1.16 -7.56 -11.51
CA GLN A 16 0.86 -8.49 -10.44
C GLN A 16 0.38 -7.71 -9.21
N LYS A 17 -0.46 -8.36 -8.40
CA LYS A 17 -0.93 -7.76 -7.15
C LYS A 17 0.24 -7.64 -6.18
N CYS A 18 0.48 -6.43 -5.68
CA CYS A 18 1.44 -6.18 -4.60
C CYS A 18 0.70 -6.10 -3.27
N ILE A 19 1.13 -6.88 -2.28
CA ILE A 19 0.55 -6.86 -0.94
C ILE A 19 1.48 -6.04 -0.05
N VAL A 20 0.92 -5.00 0.58
CA VAL A 20 1.65 -4.15 1.51
C VAL A 20 1.47 -4.68 2.93
N TYR A 21 2.58 -4.91 3.62
CA TYR A 21 2.61 -5.33 5.02
C TYR A 21 3.07 -4.18 5.91
N THR A 22 2.52 -4.11 7.11
CA THR A 22 2.96 -3.17 8.15
C THR A 22 2.99 -3.85 9.51
N ARG A 23 3.73 -3.25 10.45
CA ARG A 23 3.85 -3.79 11.81
C ARG A 23 2.61 -3.42 12.65
N VAL A 24 2.04 -4.42 13.29
CA VAL A 24 0.92 -4.32 14.23
C VAL A 24 1.32 -5.02 15.52
N MET A 25 1.49 -4.27 16.61
CA MET A 25 1.79 -4.82 17.95
C MET A 25 2.94 -5.86 17.96
N GLY A 26 3.94 -5.71 17.09
CA GLY A 26 5.12 -6.59 17.03
C GLY A 26 5.19 -7.52 15.82
N TYR A 27 4.08 -7.87 15.16
CA TYR A 27 4.07 -8.78 14.01
C TYR A 27 3.72 -8.08 12.68
N HIS A 28 4.05 -8.73 11.56
CA HIS A 28 3.71 -8.24 10.22
C HIS A 28 2.29 -8.66 9.84
N ARG A 29 1.47 -7.69 9.45
CA ARG A 29 0.09 -7.91 9.03
C ARG A 29 -0.15 -7.22 7.68
N PRO A 30 -0.84 -7.88 6.72
CA PRO A 30 -1.17 -7.24 5.44
C PRO A 30 -2.18 -6.13 5.68
N VAL A 31 -1.91 -4.94 5.12
CA VAL A 31 -2.77 -3.76 5.26
C VAL A 31 -4.16 -4.03 4.70
N GLU A 32 -4.27 -4.82 3.64
CA GLU A 32 -5.55 -5.23 3.04
C GLU A 32 -6.47 -6.02 3.99
N SER A 33 -5.93 -6.59 5.08
CA SER A 33 -6.74 -7.32 6.08
C SER A 33 -7.34 -6.41 7.15
N PHE A 34 -7.11 -5.10 7.09
CA PHE A 34 -7.55 -4.17 8.14
C PHE A 34 -9.07 -4.00 8.12
N ASN A 35 -9.68 -4.04 9.30
CA ASN A 35 -11.07 -3.62 9.47
C ASN A 35 -11.15 -2.08 9.49
N ILE A 36 -12.37 -1.54 9.56
CA ILE A 36 -12.63 -0.09 9.52
C ILE A 36 -11.90 0.63 10.68
N GLY A 37 -11.97 0.09 11.89
CA GLY A 37 -11.30 0.67 13.06
C GLY A 37 -9.78 0.70 12.92
N LYS A 38 -9.16 -0.40 12.49
CA LYS A 38 -7.71 -0.48 12.31
C LYS A 38 -7.22 0.43 11.18
N THR A 39 -8.02 0.59 10.12
CA THR A 39 -7.73 1.53 9.03
C THR A 39 -7.74 2.98 9.54
N GLY A 40 -8.69 3.33 10.41
CA GLY A 40 -8.74 4.63 11.07
C GLY A 40 -7.50 4.89 11.94
N GLU A 41 -7.15 3.95 12.82
CA GLU A 41 -5.94 4.05 13.65
C GLU A 41 -4.68 4.19 12.78
N HIS A 42 -4.53 3.39 11.73
CA HIS A 42 -3.35 3.43 10.88
C HIS A 42 -3.15 4.80 10.20
N LYS A 43 -4.25 5.47 9.79
CA LYS A 43 -4.22 6.82 9.20
C LYS A 43 -3.81 7.91 10.19
N GLN A 44 -4.02 7.69 11.50
CA GLN A 44 -3.67 8.64 12.55
C GLN A 44 -2.20 8.51 13.01
N ARG A 45 -1.47 7.50 12.52
CA ARG A 45 -0.05 7.32 12.86
C ARG A 45 0.79 8.45 12.25
N LEU A 46 1.67 9.03 13.05
CA LEU A 46 2.67 9.99 12.60
C LEU A 46 3.93 9.26 12.15
N GLN A 47 4.43 9.62 10.97
CA GLN A 47 5.71 9.14 10.46
C GLN A 47 6.79 10.15 10.84
N PHE A 48 7.89 9.65 11.39
CA PHE A 48 9.08 10.46 11.64
C PHE A 48 9.94 10.49 10.37
N SER A 49 10.58 11.62 10.09
CA SER A 49 11.67 11.70 9.12
C SER A 49 12.98 11.51 9.88
N GLU A 50 13.73 10.49 9.52
CA GLU A 50 15.11 10.25 10.01
C GLU A 50 16.13 10.84 9.04
#